data_AF-A0A945N6U8-F1
#
_entry.id   AF-A0A945N6U8-F1
#
_cell.length_a   1.000
_cell.length_b   1.000
_cell.length_c   1.000
_cell.angle_alpha   90.00
_cell.angle_beta   90.00
_cell.angle_gamma   90.00
#
_symmetry.space_group_name_H-M   'P 1'
#
loop_
_entity.id
_entity.type
_entity.pdbx_description
1 polymer ?
#
loop_
_entity_poly.entity_id
_entity_poly.type
_entity_poly.pdbx_seq_one_letter_code
_entity_poly.pdbx_strand_id
1 'polypeptide(L)' 'SDERSLMKMIVEVATDRVLGIHMVGAEAGEIIQGLAVAMKAGATKAVFDQTVGIHPTAAEEFVTMRSPVA' A
#
# COMPACT_ATOMS: atom_id res chain seq x y z
N SER A 1 -3.92 4.32 23.24
CA SER A 1 -3.36 5.40 22.41
C SER A 1 -4.35 5.60 21.27
N ASP A 2 -4.95 6.78 21.12
CA ASP A 2 -5.88 7.10 20.02
C ASP A 2 -5.15 7.54 18.74
N GLU A 3 -3.92 7.05 18.54
CA GLU A 3 -3.14 7.35 17.34
C GLU A 3 -3.76 6.66 16.14
N ARG A 4 -4.04 7.46 15.11
CA ARG A 4 -4.61 6.98 13.85
C ARG A 4 -3.51 6.86 12.80
N SER A 5 -3.61 5.81 12.00
CA SER A 5 -2.81 5.67 10.78
C SER A 5 -3.63 6.11 9.57
N LEU A 6 -2.95 6.72 8.60
CA LEU A 6 -3.48 7.02 7.27
C LEU A 6 -2.64 6.29 6.24
N MET A 7 -3.31 5.63 5.30
CA MET A 7 -2.67 4.92 4.19
C MET A 7 -3.38 5.28 2.89
N LYS A 8 -2.62 5.54 1.84
CA LYS A 8 -3.14 5.89 0.52
C LYS A 8 -2.30 5.27 -0.57
N MET A 9 -2.96 4.64 -1.54
CA MET A 9 -2.37 4.13 -2.76
C MET A 9 -2.97 4.84 -3.96
N ILE A 10 -2.14 5.30 -4.89
CA ILE A 10 -2.53 5.94 -6.13
C ILE A 10 -2.23 4.96 -7.26
N VAL A 11 -3.25 4.62 -8.04
CA VAL A 11 -3.18 3.63 -9.11
C VAL A 11 -3.58 4.29 -10.43
N GLU A 12 -2.82 4.03 -11.49
CA GLU A 12 -3.20 4.42 -12.84
C GLU A 12 -4.28 3.47 -13.37
N VAL A 13 -5.44 4.00 -13.73
CA VAL A 13 -6.58 3.19 -14.21
C VAL A 13 -6.26 2.42 -15.49
N ALA A 14 -5.49 3.00 -16.40
CA ALA A 14 -5.23 2.40 -17.71
C ALA A 14 -4.30 1.18 -17.65
N THR A 15 -3.34 1.18 -16.72
CA THR A 15 -2.25 0.17 -16.66
C THR A 15 -2.25 -0.64 -15.38
N ASP A 16 -3.10 -0.27 -14.42
CA ASP A 16 -3.13 -0.81 -13.07
C ASP A 16 -1.83 -0.55 -12.26
N ARG A 17 -0.91 0.26 -12.78
CA ARG A 17 0.37 0.53 -12.13
C ARG A 17 0.17 1.37 -10.87
N VAL A 18 0.86 0.99 -9.79
CA VAL A 18 0.93 1.83 -8.58
C VAL A 18 1.88 3.01 -8.82
N LEU A 19 1.32 4.21 -8.82
CA LEU A 19 2.03 5.47 -9.06
C LEU A 19 2.56 6.11 -7.77
N GLY A 20 1.89 5.86 -6.65
CA GLY A 20 2.21 6.50 -5.38
C GLY A 20 1.68 5.70 -4.19
N ILE A 21 2.45 5.68 -3.11
CA ILE A 21 2.06 5.13 -1.82
C ILE A 21 2.42 6.15 -0.74
N HIS A 22 1.47 6.44 0.14
CA HIS A 22 1.64 7.39 1.24
C HIS A 22 1.15 6.77 2.53
N MET A 23 1.90 6.97 3.61
CA MET A 23 1.53 6.55 4.94
C MET A 23 1.87 7.62 5.96
N VAL A 24 0.99 7.80 6.94
CA VAL A 24 1.25 8.50 8.21
C VAL A 24 0.87 7.55 9.33
N GLY A 25 1.78 7.28 10.25
CA GLY A 25 1.57 6.32 11.34
C GLY A 25 2.89 5.75 11.84
N ALA A 26 2.81 4.82 12.80
CA ALA A 26 3.97 4.08 13.28
C ALA A 26 4.62 3.28 12.14
N GLU A 27 5.95 3.17 12.16
CA GLU A 27 6.75 2.40 11.19
C GLU A 27 6.56 2.83 9.70
N ALA A 28 6.09 4.04 9.45
CA ALA A 28 5.82 4.50 8.08
C ALA A 28 7.09 4.52 7.21
N GLY A 29 8.25 4.85 7.77
CA GLY A 29 9.52 4.85 7.03
C GLY A 29 9.89 3.46 6.54
N GLU A 30 9.80 2.48 7.43
CA GLU A 30 10.12 1.08 7.22
C GLU A 30 9.18 0.43 6.21
N ILE A 31 7.87 0.65 6.37
CA ILE A 31 6.84 0.10 5.46
C ILE A 31 6.99 0.71 4.06
N ILE A 32 7.10 2.04 3.96
CA ILE A 32 7.20 2.72 2.66
C ILE A 32 8.52 2.35 1.96
N GLN A 33 9.63 2.18 2.68
CA GLN A 33 10.90 1.75 2.10
C GLN A 33 10.79 0.36 1.44
N GLY A 34 10.07 -0.58 2.07
CA GLY A 34 9.79 -1.89 1.47
C GLY A 34 8.93 -1.79 0.22
N LEU A 35 7.84 -1.02 0.28
CA LEU A 35 6.90 -0.86 -0.83
C LEU A 35 7.49 -0.06 -2.00
N ALA A 36 8.46 0.83 -1.75
CA ALA A 36 9.18 1.56 -2.79
C ALA A 36 9.92 0.63 -3.75
N VAL A 37 10.40 -0.54 -3.27
CA VAL A 37 11.02 -1.56 -4.13
C VAL A 37 10.00 -2.14 -5.10
N ALA A 38 8.80 -2.48 -4.63
CA ALA A 38 7.71 -2.99 -5.48
C ALA A 38 7.29 -1.94 -6.53
N MET A 39 7.17 -0.67 -6.14
CA MET A 39 6.88 0.43 -7.08
C MET A 39 7.99 0.59 -8.13
N LYS A 40 9.26 0.49 -7.72
CA LYS A 40 10.40 0.56 -8.65
C LYS A 40 10.40 -0.60 -9.65
N ALA A 41 9.99 -1.79 -9.21
CA ALA A 41 9.79 -2.96 -10.07
C ALA A 41 8.56 -2.84 -10.99
N GLY A 42 7.71 -1.84 -10.79
CA GLY A 42 6.51 -1.62 -11.59
C GLY A 42 5.31 -2.45 -11.18
N ALA A 43 5.20 -2.78 -9.89
CA ALA A 43 4.06 -3.50 -9.35
C ALA A 43 2.73 -2.84 -9.73
N THR A 44 1.77 -3.65 -10.16
CA THR A 44 0.39 -3.26 -10.39
C THR A 44 -0.45 -3.48 -9.14
N LYS A 45 -1.63 -2.87 -9.07
CA LYS A 45 -2.57 -3.06 -7.95
C LYS A 45 -2.98 -4.52 -7.81
N ALA A 46 -3.09 -5.25 -8.91
CA ALA A 46 -3.34 -6.70 -8.90
C ALA A 46 -2.27 -7.49 -8.12
N VAL A 47 -0.99 -7.09 -8.18
CA VAL A 47 0.08 -7.74 -7.38
C VAL A 47 -0.17 -7.52 -5.89
N PHE A 48 -0.57 -6.31 -5.49
CA PHE A 48 -0.93 -6.02 -4.10
C PHE A 48 -2.14 -6.84 -3.65
N ASP A 49 -3.20 -6.93 -4.46
CA ASP A 49 -4.42 -7.69 -4.11
C ASP A 49 -4.22 -9.21 -4.03
N GLN A 50 -3.25 -9.74 -4.77
CA GLN A 50 -2.89 -11.17 -4.75
C GLN A 50 -1.92 -11.51 -3.63
N THR A 51 -1.32 -10.50 -2.98
CA THR A 51 -0.35 -10.72 -1.90
C THR A 51 -1.08 -11.00 -0.59
N VAL A 52 -0.68 -12.06 0.11
CA VAL A 52 -1.23 -12.41 1.41
C VAL A 52 -0.74 -11.42 2.46
N GLY A 53 -1.68 -10.85 3.22
CA GLY A 53 -1.38 -10.01 4.37
C GLY A 53 -0.68 -10.78 5.49
N ILE A 54 0.31 -10.15 6.12
CA ILE A 54 0.96 -10.69 7.32
C ILE A 54 0.25 -10.11 8.53
N HIS A 55 -0.47 -10.95 9.26
CA HIS A 55 -1.29 -10.53 10.39
C HIS A 55 -0.60 -10.74 11.74
N PRO A 56 -0.70 -9.80 12.71
CA PRO A 56 -1.31 -8.47 12.63
C PRO A 56 -0.27 -7.38 12.32
N THR A 57 -0.43 -6.63 11.23
CA THR A 57 0.48 -5.52 10.88
C THR A 57 -0.22 -4.35 10.22
N ALA A 58 0.28 -3.12 10.44
CA ALA A 58 -0.19 -1.96 9.67
C ALA A 58 0.05 -2.11 8.15
N ALA A 59 1.11 -2.82 7.77
CA ALA A 59 1.44 -3.04 6.37
C ALA A 59 0.43 -3.94 5.63
N GLU A 60 -0.29 -4.82 6.34
CA GLU A 60 -1.25 -5.74 5.72
C GLU A 60 -2.40 -5.01 5.03
N GLU A 61 -2.73 -3.80 5.48
CA GLU A 61 -3.76 -2.97 4.86
C GLU A 61 -3.45 -2.63 3.40
N PHE A 62 -2.17 -2.41 3.04
CA PHE A 62 -1.80 -2.11 1.64
C PHE A 62 -2.10 -3.25 0.66
N VAL A 63 -2.26 -4.48 1.14
CA VAL A 63 -2.62 -5.66 0.32
C VAL A 63 -4.09 -6.06 0.46
N THR A 64 -4.90 -5.30 1.21
CA THR A 64 -6.36 -5.51 1.35
C THR A 64 -7.21 -4.34 0.82
N MET A 65 -6.60 -3.22 0.39
CA MET A 65 -7.27 -2.06 -0.22
C MET A 65 -7.86 -2.36 -1.62
N ARG A 66 -8.99 -3.06 -1.69
CA ARG A 66 -9.58 -3.53 -2.98
C ARG A 66 -10.45 -2.51 -3.70
N SER A 67 -11.14 -1.65 -2.95
CA SER A 67 -12.11 -0.70 -3.51
C SER A 67 -11.52 0.71 -3.51
N PRO A 68 -11.55 1.43 -4.65
CA PRO A 68 -11.11 2.82 -4.69
C PRO A 68 -12.07 3.70 -3.90
N VAL A 69 -11.53 4.78 -3.32
CA VAL A 69 -12.32 5.85 -2.72
C VAL A 69 -12.82 6.81 -3.81
N ALA A 70 -14.03 7.35 -3.62
CA ALA A 70 -14.65 8.32 -4.53
C ALA A 70 -14.00 9.71 -4.43
#